data_AF-A0A061NND5-F1
#
_entry.id   AF-A0A061NND5-F1
#
_cell.length_a   1.000
_cell.length_b   1.000
_cell.length_c   1.000
_cell.angle_alpha   90.00
_cell.angle_beta   90.00
_cell.angle_gamma   90.00
#
_symmetry.space_group_name_H-M   'P 1'
#
loop_
_entity.id
_entity.type
_entity.pdbx_description
1 polymer ?
#
loop_
_entity_poly.entity_id
_entity_poly.type
_entity_poly.pdbx_seq_one_letter_code
_entity_poly.pdbx_strand_id
1 'polypeptide(L)'
;MMRRLLYVGPFVLGTLLLAGCMESAEEELMINIEGAIELENEFEEQQTPLIEAEEQEYELFEEMVNLGLQDMDEIEGLVAQASELANERISRMETERESIVAAYETFMEEESLLDDLEGSLREDAEAVFDAMEQRYQVHTELYEAIQMPCKWTSTCMKCF
;
A
#
# COMPACT_ATOMS: atom_id res chain seq x y z
N MET A 1 14.12 -29.06 81.24
CA MET A 1 13.93 -29.58 79.87
C MET A 1 13.10 -28.56 79.09
N MET A 2 13.74 -27.56 78.51
CA MET A 2 14.18 -27.49 77.09
C MET A 2 13.03 -27.20 76.11
N ARG A 3 13.12 -25.99 75.53
CA ARG A 3 12.43 -25.38 74.39
C ARG A 3 11.74 -26.37 73.44
N ARG A 4 10.49 -26.08 73.08
CA ARG A 4 10.02 -26.26 71.70
C ARG A 4 9.76 -24.89 71.09
N LEU A 5 10.84 -24.33 70.55
CA LEU A 5 10.77 -23.35 69.47
C LEU A 5 10.60 -24.17 68.19
N LEU A 6 9.55 -23.93 67.42
CA LEU A 6 9.59 -24.03 65.96
C LEU A 6 8.72 -22.91 65.39
N TYR A 7 9.41 -21.82 65.06
CA TYR A 7 8.95 -20.77 64.17
C TYR A 7 9.08 -21.23 62.71
N VAL A 8 8.44 -20.43 61.84
CA VAL A 8 8.63 -20.26 60.39
C VAL A 8 7.71 -21.11 59.49
N GLY A 9 6.84 -20.41 58.74
CA GLY A 9 6.13 -20.90 57.55
C GLY A 9 7.10 -21.18 56.37
N PRO A 10 6.64 -21.31 55.11
CA PRO A 10 5.65 -20.43 54.50
C PRO A 10 4.60 -21.13 53.62
N PHE A 11 3.52 -20.36 53.42
CA PHE A 11 2.68 -20.31 52.23
C PHE A 11 3.55 -20.34 50.96
N VAL A 12 3.52 -21.42 50.18
CA VAL A 12 4.01 -21.43 48.80
C VAL A 12 2.79 -21.49 47.90
N LEU A 13 2.16 -20.32 47.74
CA LEU A 13 1.32 -20.02 46.60
C LEU A 13 2.26 -20.03 45.39
N GLY A 14 2.21 -21.10 44.61
CA GLY A 14 2.93 -21.16 43.34
C GLY A 14 2.37 -20.11 42.40
N THR A 15 2.94 -18.92 42.41
CA THR A 15 2.85 -18.01 41.27
C THR A 15 3.61 -18.67 40.13
N LEU A 16 2.90 -19.46 39.32
CA LEU A 16 3.25 -19.64 37.93
C LEU A 16 3.24 -18.23 37.34
N LEU A 17 4.41 -17.61 37.29
CA LEU A 17 4.64 -16.47 36.44
C LEU A 17 4.47 -17.01 35.02
N LEU A 18 3.28 -16.81 34.46
CA LEU A 18 3.11 -16.70 33.03
C LEU A 18 3.92 -15.46 32.63
N ALA A 19 5.23 -15.64 32.47
CA ALA A 19 6.01 -14.75 31.62
C ALA A 19 5.46 -15.01 30.21
N GLY A 20 4.42 -14.27 29.83
CA GLY A 20 4.11 -14.08 28.42
C GLY A 20 5.39 -13.58 27.75
N CYS A 21 5.69 -14.11 26.56
CA CYS A 21 6.86 -13.74 25.77
C CYS A 21 7.04 -12.23 25.78
N MET A 22 8.26 -11.81 26.09
CA MET A 22 8.74 -10.54 25.57
C MET A 22 8.78 -10.73 24.05
N GLU A 23 8.02 -9.94 23.32
CA GLU A 23 8.00 -9.94 21.85
C GLU A 23 9.43 -9.69 21.35
N SER A 24 9.87 -10.48 20.37
CA SER A 24 11.22 -10.32 19.81
C SER A 24 11.21 -9.26 18.71
N ALA A 25 12.36 -8.62 18.43
CA ALA A 25 12.48 -7.66 17.33
C ALA A 25 12.02 -8.26 15.98
N GLU A 26 12.25 -9.56 15.76
CA GLU A 26 11.76 -10.29 14.58
C GLU A 26 10.23 -10.36 14.54
N GLU A 27 9.58 -10.62 15.68
CA GLU A 27 8.12 -10.74 15.78
C GLU A 27 7.44 -9.37 15.59
N GLU A 28 8.00 -8.32 16.20
CA GLU A 28 7.50 -6.95 16.08
C GLU A 28 7.66 -6.42 14.64
N LEU A 29 8.80 -6.69 14.00
CA LEU A 29 9.02 -6.36 12.59
C LEU A 29 8.02 -7.09 11.67
N MET A 30 7.77 -8.37 11.92
CA MET A 30 6.78 -9.14 11.14
C MET A 30 5.35 -8.60 11.31
N ILE A 31 4.95 -8.24 12.53
CA ILE A 31 3.64 -7.61 12.78
C ILE A 31 3.53 -6.28 12.01
N ASN A 32 4.60 -5.48 12.00
CA ASN A 32 4.61 -4.23 11.26
C ASN A 32 4.48 -4.44 9.75
N ILE A 33 5.19 -5.44 9.20
CA ILE A 33 5.10 -5.83 7.79
C ILE A 33 3.67 -6.30 7.45
N GLU A 34 3.06 -7.14 8.28
CA GLU A 34 1.68 -7.59 8.09
C GLU A 34 0.69 -6.42 8.14
N GLY A 35 0.87 -5.49 9.08
CA GLY A 35 0.07 -4.27 9.16
C GLY A 35 0.19 -3.40 7.90
N ALA A 36 1.40 -3.23 7.37
CA ALA A 36 1.62 -2.52 6.11
C ALA A 36 0.92 -3.23 4.93
N ILE A 37 0.99 -4.56 4.85
CA ILE A 37 0.32 -5.36 3.82
C ILE A 37 -1.20 -5.19 3.89
N GLU A 38 -1.79 -5.18 5.08
CA GLU A 38 -3.24 -4.96 5.24
C GLU A 38 -3.69 -3.59 4.75
N LEU A 39 -2.84 -2.57 4.86
CA LEU A 39 -3.13 -1.22 4.35
C LEU A 39 -3.11 -1.16 2.80
N GLU A 40 -2.50 -2.13 2.13
CA GLU A 40 -2.41 -2.22 0.66
C GLU A 40 -3.62 -2.88 -0.01
N ASN A 41 -4.62 -3.33 0.76
CA ASN A 41 -5.84 -3.91 0.19
C ASN A 41 -6.53 -2.95 -0.79
N GLU A 42 -6.58 -1.66 -0.46
CA GLU A 42 -7.15 -0.64 -1.37
C GLU A 42 -6.32 -0.50 -2.65
N PHE A 43 -4.99 -0.58 -2.58
CA PHE A 43 -4.13 -0.64 -3.77
C PHE A 43 -4.51 -1.82 -4.67
N GLU A 44 -4.67 -3.03 -4.10
CA GLU A 44 -5.02 -4.23 -4.86
C GLU A 44 -6.40 -4.10 -5.51
N GLU A 45 -7.38 -3.58 -4.77
CA GLU A 45 -8.75 -3.39 -5.25
C GLU A 45 -8.86 -2.41 -6.42
N GLN A 46 -7.98 -1.41 -6.51
CA GLN A 46 -7.99 -0.44 -7.61
C GLN A 46 -7.34 -0.93 -8.91
N GLN A 47 -6.45 -1.94 -8.88
CA GLN A 47 -5.67 -2.35 -10.06
C GLN A 47 -6.55 -2.79 -11.25
N THR A 48 -7.50 -3.69 -11.00
CA THR A 48 -8.36 -4.22 -12.09
C THR A 48 -9.24 -3.12 -12.69
N PRO A 49 -9.99 -2.33 -11.90
CA PRO A 49 -10.78 -1.23 -12.45
C PRO A 49 -9.97 -0.15 -13.17
N LEU A 50 -8.72 0.13 -12.73
CA LEU A 50 -7.83 1.06 -13.41
C LEU A 50 -7.46 0.60 -14.81
N ILE A 51 -7.11 -0.68 -14.96
CA ILE A 51 -6.77 -1.30 -16.24
C ILE A 51 -8.00 -1.32 -17.16
N GLU A 52 -9.16 -1.74 -16.65
CA GLU A 52 -10.40 -1.76 -17.43
C GLU A 52 -10.77 -0.37 -17.97
N ALA A 53 -10.62 0.68 -17.16
CA ALA A 53 -10.88 2.04 -17.59
C ALA A 53 -9.87 2.53 -18.65
N GLU A 54 -8.60 2.10 -18.56
CA GLU A 54 -7.58 2.40 -19.57
C GLU A 54 -7.84 1.70 -20.90
N GLU A 55 -8.22 0.42 -20.85
CA GLU A 55 -8.58 -0.35 -22.05
C GLU A 55 -9.79 0.25 -22.76
N GLN A 56 -10.83 0.65 -22.01
CA GLN A 56 -12.00 1.32 -22.56
C GLN A 56 -11.66 2.69 -23.16
N GLU A 57 -10.79 3.48 -22.52
CA GLU A 57 -10.31 4.75 -23.07
C GLU A 57 -9.61 4.53 -24.43
N TYR A 58 -8.81 3.46 -24.54
CA TYR A 58 -8.12 3.09 -25.77
C TYR A 58 -9.10 2.63 -26.87
N GLU A 59 -10.12 1.84 -26.55
CA GLU A 59 -11.15 1.42 -27.50
C GLU A 59 -11.93 2.62 -28.07
N LEU A 60 -12.33 3.56 -27.21
CA LEU A 60 -12.98 4.80 -27.64
C LEU A 60 -12.07 5.64 -28.55
N PHE A 61 -10.77 5.66 -28.27
CA PHE A 61 -9.81 6.32 -29.15
C PHE A 61 -9.74 5.67 -30.54
N GLU A 62 -9.70 4.33 -30.61
CA GLU A 62 -9.74 3.64 -31.90
C GLU A 62 -11.04 3.91 -32.67
N GLU A 63 -12.17 3.96 -31.98
CA GLU A 63 -13.47 4.30 -32.57
C GLU A 63 -13.47 5.72 -33.16
N MET A 64 -12.99 6.71 -32.39
CA MET A 64 -12.87 8.11 -32.85
C MET A 64 -12.00 8.24 -34.10
N VAL A 65 -10.88 7.50 -34.17
CA VAL A 65 -9.99 7.48 -35.33
C VAL A 65 -10.68 6.91 -36.58
N ASN A 66 -11.61 5.96 -36.41
CA ASN A 66 -12.32 5.31 -37.51
C ASN A 66 -13.49 6.12 -38.08
N LEU A 67 -14.18 6.92 -37.27
CA LEU A 67 -15.33 7.73 -37.70
C LEU A 67 -14.96 8.84 -38.71
N GLY A 68 -13.77 9.44 -38.57
CA GLY A 68 -13.32 10.52 -39.44
C GLY A 68 -14.10 11.84 -39.28
N LEU A 69 -13.60 12.92 -39.91
CA LEU A 69 -14.05 14.31 -39.63
C LEU A 69 -15.51 14.66 -40.03
N GLN A 70 -16.27 13.72 -40.59
CA GLN A 70 -17.64 13.97 -41.03
C GLN A 70 -18.67 13.67 -39.93
N ASP A 71 -18.29 12.88 -38.94
CA ASP A 71 -19.16 12.42 -37.85
C ASP A 71 -18.76 13.11 -36.53
N MET A 72 -18.59 14.44 -36.57
CA MET A 72 -18.11 15.25 -35.44
C MET A 72 -19.02 15.16 -34.21
N ASP A 73 -20.34 15.11 -34.39
CA ASP A 73 -21.30 14.98 -33.28
C ASP A 73 -21.11 13.64 -32.53
N GLU A 74 -20.73 12.58 -33.24
CA GLU A 74 -20.45 11.26 -32.66
C GLU A 74 -19.09 11.25 -31.94
N ILE A 75 -18.08 11.88 -32.55
CA ILE A 75 -16.76 12.08 -31.94
C ILE A 75 -16.89 12.87 -30.62
N GLU A 76 -17.68 13.94 -30.56
CA GLU A 76 -17.91 14.70 -29.32
C GLU A 76 -18.47 13.80 -28.20
N GLY A 77 -19.39 12.89 -28.53
CA GLY A 77 -19.93 11.91 -27.58
C GLY A 77 -18.90 10.91 -27.06
N LEU A 78 -17.99 10.43 -27.92
CA LEU A 78 -16.91 9.53 -27.54
C LEU A 78 -15.84 10.24 -26.69
N VAL A 79 -15.52 11.49 -27.04
CA VAL A 79 -14.61 12.35 -26.26
C VAL A 79 -15.14 12.58 -24.84
N ALA A 80 -16.45 12.79 -24.69
CA ALA A 80 -17.07 12.94 -23.38
C ALA A 80 -16.94 11.66 -22.53
N GLN A 81 -17.19 10.48 -23.13
CA GLN A 81 -17.03 9.19 -22.45
C GLN A 81 -15.57 8.91 -22.07
N ALA A 82 -14.63 9.15 -22.97
CA ALA A 82 -13.19 8.99 -22.69
C ALA A 82 -12.73 9.95 -21.57
N SER A 83 -13.29 11.16 -21.51
CA SER A 83 -13.01 12.10 -20.42
C SER A 83 -13.51 11.60 -19.06
N GLU A 84 -14.68 10.96 -19.02
CA GLU A 84 -15.22 10.38 -17.78
C GLU A 84 -14.32 9.24 -17.29
N LEU A 85 -13.89 8.34 -18.17
CA LEU A 85 -12.95 7.25 -17.85
C LEU A 85 -11.59 7.79 -17.38
N ALA A 86 -11.04 8.83 -18.04
CA ALA A 86 -9.79 9.45 -17.61
C ALA A 86 -9.89 10.06 -16.20
N ASN A 87 -11.04 10.68 -15.85
CA ASN A 87 -11.27 11.20 -14.51
C ASN A 87 -11.44 10.07 -13.49
N GLU A 88 -12.10 8.98 -13.86
CA GLU A 88 -12.21 7.77 -13.04
C GLU A 88 -10.82 7.21 -12.73
N ARG A 89 -9.96 7.06 -13.73
CA ARG A 89 -8.56 6.61 -13.54
C ARG A 89 -7.80 7.50 -12.58
N ILE A 90 -7.91 8.83 -12.72
CA ILE A 90 -7.27 9.79 -11.79
C ILE A 90 -7.77 9.55 -10.36
N SER A 91 -9.08 9.38 -10.16
CA SER A 91 -9.64 9.17 -8.83
C SER A 91 -9.17 7.85 -8.21
N ARG A 92 -9.13 6.77 -8.99
CA ARG A 92 -8.68 5.45 -8.51
C ARG A 92 -7.19 5.45 -8.18
N MET A 93 -6.38 6.07 -9.03
CA MET A 93 -4.94 6.24 -8.81
C MET A 93 -4.64 7.06 -7.55
N GLU A 94 -5.52 8.02 -7.18
CA GLU A 94 -5.41 8.71 -5.89
C GLU A 94 -5.68 7.79 -4.71
N THR A 95 -6.77 7.01 -4.74
CA THR A 95 -7.08 6.04 -3.68
C THR A 95 -5.94 5.03 -3.49
N GLU A 96 -5.42 4.49 -4.59
CA GLU A 96 -4.27 3.60 -4.59
C GLU A 96 -3.02 4.26 -3.97
N ARG A 97 -2.73 5.52 -4.33
CA ARG A 97 -1.60 6.27 -3.78
C ARG A 97 -1.73 6.47 -2.27
N GLU A 98 -2.91 6.81 -1.78
CA GLU A 98 -3.16 6.98 -0.34
C GLU A 98 -2.87 5.68 0.43
N SER A 99 -3.27 4.53 -0.13
CA SER A 99 -2.99 3.20 0.40
C SER A 99 -1.48 2.89 0.45
N ILE A 100 -0.75 3.10 -0.65
CA ILE A 100 0.71 2.87 -0.70
C ILE A 100 1.48 3.80 0.23
N VAL A 101 1.07 5.07 0.36
CA VAL A 101 1.71 6.00 1.31
C VAL A 101 1.51 5.54 2.74
N ALA A 102 0.30 5.15 3.12
CA ALA A 102 0.02 4.66 4.46
C ALA A 102 0.80 3.38 4.76
N ALA A 103 0.82 2.42 3.83
CA ALA A 103 1.58 1.19 3.96
C ALA A 103 3.09 1.45 4.11
N TYR A 104 3.65 2.36 3.31
CA TYR A 104 5.05 2.75 3.41
C TYR A 104 5.37 3.40 4.76
N GLU A 105 4.55 4.36 5.20
CA GLU A 105 4.74 5.02 6.49
C GLU A 105 4.74 4.00 7.64
N THR A 106 3.73 3.12 7.70
CA THR A 106 3.66 2.03 8.69
C THR A 106 4.87 1.12 8.59
N PHE A 107 5.23 0.64 7.40
CA PHE A 107 6.36 -0.26 7.20
C PHE A 107 7.68 0.31 7.75
N MET A 108 7.89 1.62 7.61
CA MET A 108 9.12 2.29 8.04
C MET A 108 9.15 2.64 9.54
N GLU A 109 8.05 2.55 10.29
CA GLU A 109 8.00 2.89 11.73
C GLU A 109 9.02 2.10 12.56
N GLU A 110 9.22 0.82 12.21
CA GLU A 110 10.05 -0.11 12.96
C GLU A 110 11.42 -0.39 12.30
N GLU A 111 11.88 0.46 11.37
CA GLU A 111 13.20 0.33 10.71
C GLU A 111 14.34 0.20 11.73
N SER A 112 14.22 0.89 12.88
CA SER A 112 15.23 0.84 13.93
C SER A 112 15.42 -0.55 14.57
N LEU A 113 14.43 -1.45 14.47
CA LEU A 113 14.54 -2.82 14.99
C LEU A 113 15.52 -3.68 14.18
N LEU A 114 15.90 -3.27 12.97
CA LEU A 114 16.96 -3.91 12.19
C LEU A 114 18.29 -3.95 12.97
N ASP A 115 18.50 -2.99 13.89
CA ASP A 115 19.68 -2.93 14.75
C ASP A 115 19.78 -4.04 15.80
N ASP A 116 18.65 -4.67 16.11
CA ASP A 116 18.55 -5.77 17.06
C ASP A 116 18.60 -7.15 16.38
N LEU A 117 18.68 -7.20 15.04
CA LEU A 117 18.83 -8.42 14.25
C LEU A 117 20.31 -8.76 13.99
N GLU A 118 20.63 -10.06 13.90
CA GLU A 118 22.00 -10.54 13.66
C GLU A 118 22.11 -11.48 12.44
N GLY A 119 23.27 -11.45 11.79
CA GLY A 119 23.63 -12.38 10.73
C GLY A 119 22.73 -12.27 9.49
N SER A 120 22.38 -13.42 8.91
CA SER A 120 21.57 -13.47 7.68
C SER A 120 20.17 -12.90 7.85
N LEU A 121 19.60 -12.97 9.05
CA LEU A 121 18.26 -12.42 9.32
C LEU A 121 18.25 -10.89 9.17
N ARG A 122 19.32 -10.22 9.62
CA ARG A 122 19.49 -8.78 9.42
C ARG A 122 19.62 -8.45 7.94
N GLU A 123 20.47 -9.17 7.20
CA GLU A 123 20.69 -8.95 5.77
C GLU A 123 19.38 -9.13 4.97
N ASP A 124 18.60 -10.16 5.29
CA ASP A 124 17.31 -10.41 4.66
C ASP A 124 16.32 -9.28 4.97
N ALA A 125 16.23 -8.84 6.23
CA ALA A 125 15.33 -7.76 6.63
C ALA A 125 15.72 -6.41 6.00
N GLU A 126 17.00 -6.05 5.97
CA GLU A 126 17.50 -4.86 5.27
C GLU A 126 17.12 -4.88 3.78
N ALA A 127 17.22 -6.05 3.13
CA ALA A 127 16.80 -6.18 1.72
C ALA A 127 15.29 -5.99 1.51
N VAL A 128 14.44 -6.36 2.48
CA VAL A 128 12.99 -6.10 2.40
C VAL A 128 12.71 -4.60 2.56
N PHE A 129 13.39 -3.92 3.49
CA PHE A 129 13.28 -2.46 3.66
C PHE A 129 13.71 -1.70 2.41
N ASP A 130 14.86 -2.06 1.83
CA ASP A 130 15.35 -1.49 0.56
C ASP A 130 14.35 -1.72 -0.59
N ALA A 131 13.71 -2.89 -0.63
CA ALA A 131 12.71 -3.20 -1.65
C ALA A 131 11.42 -2.37 -1.45
N MET A 132 11.01 -2.14 -0.20
CA MET A 132 9.85 -1.30 0.10
C MET A 132 10.10 0.17 -0.25
N GLU A 133 11.30 0.70 0.03
CA GLU A 133 11.67 2.05 -0.38
C GLU A 133 11.67 2.21 -1.91
N GLN A 134 12.29 1.26 -2.63
CA GLN A 134 12.27 1.25 -4.09
C GLN A 134 10.85 1.17 -4.64
N ARG A 135 10.00 0.33 -4.05
CA ARG A 135 8.60 0.19 -4.44
C ARG A 135 7.84 1.52 -4.26
N TYR A 136 8.01 2.19 -3.13
CA TYR A 136 7.39 3.49 -2.87
C TYR A 136 7.85 4.56 -3.87
N GLN A 137 9.14 4.60 -4.18
CA GLN A 137 9.70 5.54 -5.15
C GLN A 137 9.13 5.29 -6.55
N VAL A 138 9.15 4.03 -7.03
CA VAL A 138 8.61 3.67 -8.35
C VAL A 138 7.11 3.95 -8.43
N HIS A 139 6.35 3.69 -7.37
CA HIS A 139 4.93 4.00 -7.32
C HIS A 139 4.68 5.51 -7.38
N THR A 140 5.47 6.31 -6.66
CA THR A 140 5.38 7.77 -6.70
C THR A 140 5.67 8.30 -8.11
N GLU A 141 6.71 7.79 -8.77
CA GLU A 141 7.02 8.13 -10.15
C GLU A 141 5.89 7.75 -11.12
N LEU A 142 5.29 6.57 -10.94
CA LEU A 142 4.14 6.12 -11.73
C LEU A 142 2.93 7.05 -11.54
N TYR A 143 2.60 7.37 -10.30
CA TYR A 143 1.51 8.27 -9.95
C TYR A 143 1.70 9.63 -10.63
N GLU A 144 2.89 10.22 -10.52
CA GLU A 144 3.20 11.51 -11.16
C GLU A 144 3.13 11.43 -12.69
N ALA A 145 3.64 10.34 -13.26
CA ALA A 145 3.66 10.10 -14.70
C ALA A 145 2.27 9.88 -15.29
N ILE A 146 1.31 9.31 -14.55
CA ILE A 146 -0.08 9.11 -14.99
C ILE A 146 -0.91 10.37 -14.75
N GLN A 147 -0.72 11.05 -13.63
CA GLN A 147 -1.52 12.22 -13.26
C GLN A 147 -1.38 13.36 -14.27
N MET A 148 -0.18 13.56 -14.84
CA MET A 148 0.05 14.63 -15.79
C MET A 148 -0.67 14.39 -17.14
N PRO A 149 -0.45 13.30 -17.89
CA PRO A 149 -1.16 13.01 -19.13
C PRO A 149 -2.67 12.96 -18.95
N CYS A 150 -3.22 12.29 -17.93
CA CYS A 150 -4.68 12.21 -17.75
C CYS A 150 -5.31 13.57 -17.47
N LYS A 151 -4.60 14.49 -16.79
CA LYS A 151 -5.02 15.89 -16.66
C LYS A 151 -4.99 16.62 -18.00
N TRP A 152 -3.98 16.38 -18.84
CA TRP A 152 -3.92 16.97 -20.18
C TRP A 152 -5.00 16.41 -21.09
N THR A 153 -5.21 15.10 -21.09
CA THR A 153 -6.25 14.40 -21.86
C THR A 153 -7.62 14.93 -21.48
N SER A 154 -7.97 14.92 -20.19
CA SER A 154 -9.25 15.48 -19.71
C SER A 154 -9.41 16.98 -19.98
N THR A 155 -8.32 17.76 -20.00
CA THR A 155 -8.37 19.20 -20.32
C THR A 155 -8.51 19.45 -21.82
N CYS A 156 -7.78 18.70 -22.64
CA CYS A 156 -7.79 18.82 -24.09
C CYS A 156 -9.12 18.33 -24.66
N MET A 157 -9.69 17.27 -24.09
CA MET A 157 -10.99 16.75 -24.45
C MET A 157 -12.13 17.72 -24.11
N LYS A 158 -12.02 18.52 -23.04
CA LYS A 158 -12.99 19.59 -22.72
C LYS A 158 -12.97 20.80 -23.67
N CYS A 159 -11.99 20.86 -24.58
CA CYS A 159 -11.83 21.94 -25.54
C CYS A 159 -12.38 21.61 -26.94
N PHE A 160 -12.79 20.35 -27.16
CA PHE A 160 -13.67 19.96 -28.26
C PHE A 160 -15.12 20.18 -27.83
#